data_AF-A0AAV4MT04-F1
#
_entry.id   AF-A0AAV4MT04-F1
#
_cell.length_a   1.000
_cell.length_b   1.000
_cell.length_c   1.000
_cell.angle_alpha   90.00
_cell.angle_beta   90.00
_cell.angle_gamma   90.00
#
_symmetry.space_group_name_H-M   'P 1'
#
loop_
_entity.id
_entity.type
_entity.pdbx_description
1 polymer ?
#
loop_
_entity_poly.entity_id
_entity_poly.type
_entity_poly.pdbx_seq_one_letter_code
_entity_poly.pdbx_strand_id
1 'polypeptide(L)'
;TTTTSTTPVPVTSTKSPEPPVPDVGSWNVTEDNVTCIRADLRIRFDIYLNDKTEYIVLSPNASSSGDCSNGTQVLEIQDSDYSLVLYFGRDDASTYVKNITFSYTLPIEVLFIMIPNCFL
;
A
#
# COMPACT_ATOMS: atom_id res chain seq x y z
N THR A 1 -0.25 -22.38 -62.40
CA THR A 1 -0.66 -21.41 -61.37
C THR A 1 -0.51 -22.09 -60.03
N THR A 2 0.53 -21.74 -59.26
CA THR A 2 0.88 -22.42 -58.01
C THR A 2 0.50 -21.49 -56.85
N THR A 3 -0.50 -21.88 -56.06
CA THR A 3 -0.98 -21.11 -54.89
C THR A 3 -0.11 -21.41 -53.67
N THR A 4 0.72 -20.45 -53.28
CA THR A 4 1.47 -20.44 -52.02
C THR A 4 0.52 -20.14 -50.86
N SER A 5 0.41 -21.07 -49.91
CA SER A 5 -0.33 -20.89 -48.65
C SER A 5 0.62 -20.33 -47.60
N THR A 6 0.37 -19.10 -47.15
CA THR A 6 1.05 -18.47 -46.02
C THR A 6 0.31 -18.78 -44.73
N THR A 7 0.93 -19.59 -43.88
CA THR A 7 0.48 -19.85 -42.50
C THR A 7 0.71 -18.58 -41.65
N PRO A 8 -0.30 -18.02 -40.97
CA PRO A 8 -0.09 -16.93 -40.03
C PRO A 8 0.63 -17.46 -38.79
N VAL A 9 1.71 -16.79 -38.42
CA VAL A 9 2.54 -17.09 -37.24
C VAL A 9 1.72 -16.84 -35.96
N PRO A 10 1.77 -17.70 -34.93
CA PRO A 10 1.09 -17.45 -33.66
C PRO A 10 1.66 -16.19 -32.99
N VAL A 11 0.82 -15.17 -32.84
CA VAL A 11 1.12 -14.00 -32.00
C VAL A 11 0.91 -14.37 -30.54
N THR A 12 1.99 -14.65 -29.82
CA THR A 12 1.96 -14.78 -28.36
C THR A 12 1.73 -13.39 -27.77
N SER A 13 0.51 -13.09 -27.31
CA SER A 13 0.28 -11.88 -26.52
C SER A 13 0.82 -12.11 -25.12
N THR A 14 1.93 -11.45 -24.79
CA THR A 14 2.50 -11.46 -23.44
C THR A 14 1.56 -10.63 -22.55
N LYS A 15 0.66 -11.29 -21.81
CA LYS A 15 -0.19 -10.65 -20.79
C LYS A 15 0.73 -9.88 -19.82
N SER A 16 0.46 -8.60 -19.60
CA SER A 16 1.16 -7.79 -18.59
C SER A 16 1.13 -8.52 -17.24
N PRO A 17 2.23 -8.54 -16.46
CA PRO A 17 2.25 -9.18 -15.15
C PRO A 17 1.14 -8.61 -14.26
N GLU A 18 0.45 -9.50 -13.55
CA GLU A 18 -0.69 -9.16 -12.69
C GLU A 18 -0.18 -8.51 -11.39
N PRO A 19 -0.86 -7.47 -10.86
CA PRO A 19 -0.45 -6.83 -9.61
C PRO A 19 -0.44 -7.84 -8.44
N PRO A 20 0.55 -7.77 -7.53
CA PRO A 20 0.60 -8.66 -6.38
C PRO A 20 -0.59 -8.39 -5.47
N VAL A 21 -1.17 -9.44 -4.93
CA VAL A 21 -2.35 -9.36 -4.07
C VAL A 21 -1.88 -9.32 -2.61
N PRO A 22 -2.18 -8.25 -1.84
CA PRO A 22 -1.80 -8.16 -0.43
C PRO A 22 -2.52 -9.21 0.43
N ASP A 23 -1.92 -9.65 1.52
CA ASP A 23 -2.60 -10.42 2.56
C ASP A 23 -3.29 -9.49 3.57
N VAL A 24 -4.16 -10.05 4.41
CA VAL A 24 -4.75 -9.31 5.52
C VAL A 24 -3.76 -9.32 6.68
N GLY A 25 -3.37 -8.13 7.16
CA GLY A 25 -2.62 -7.98 8.41
C GLY A 25 -3.51 -7.43 9.52
N SER A 26 -3.15 -7.75 10.75
CA SER A 26 -3.88 -7.39 11.97
C SER A 26 -2.96 -6.68 12.94
N TRP A 27 -3.21 -5.39 13.16
CA TRP A 27 -2.40 -4.54 14.03
C TRP A 27 -3.24 -3.94 15.15
N ASN A 28 -2.59 -3.67 16.29
CA ASN A 28 -3.23 -3.01 17.41
C ASN A 28 -2.27 -2.07 18.13
N VAL A 29 -2.87 -1.11 18.84
CA VAL A 29 -2.18 -0.26 19.81
C VAL A 29 -2.89 -0.46 21.14
N THR A 30 -2.10 -0.83 22.15
CA THR A 30 -2.58 -1.09 23.50
C THR A 30 -1.76 -0.27 24.48
N GLU A 31 -2.44 0.56 25.26
CA GLU A 31 -1.85 1.40 26.31
C GLU A 31 -2.59 1.11 27.62
N ASP A 32 -1.86 0.95 28.73
CA ASP A 32 -2.42 0.61 30.04
C ASP A 32 -3.38 -0.60 30.04
N ASN A 33 -3.07 -1.64 29.24
CA ASN A 33 -3.89 -2.83 29.01
C ASN A 33 -5.25 -2.58 28.33
N VAL A 34 -5.44 -1.39 27.75
CA VAL A 34 -6.64 -1.03 26.96
C VAL A 34 -6.24 -0.90 25.50
N THR A 35 -6.86 -1.68 24.63
CA THR A 35 -6.69 -1.54 23.17
C THR A 35 -7.49 -0.34 22.68
N CYS A 36 -6.81 0.66 22.15
CA CYS A 36 -7.43 1.88 21.62
C CYS A 36 -7.59 1.86 20.10
N ILE A 37 -6.68 1.19 19.40
CA ILE A 37 -6.73 1.00 17.96
C ILE A 37 -6.65 -0.49 17.66
N ARG A 38 -7.53 -0.94 16.78
CA ARG A 38 -7.47 -2.25 16.13
C ARG A 38 -7.73 -2.06 14.64
N ALA A 39 -6.82 -2.58 13.81
CA ALA A 39 -6.86 -2.40 12.37
C ALA A 39 -6.56 -3.73 11.68
N ASP A 40 -7.58 -4.26 11.01
CA ASP A 40 -7.46 -5.41 10.11
C ASP A 40 -7.47 -4.87 8.68
N LEU A 41 -6.30 -4.79 8.03
CA LEU A 41 -6.12 -4.07 6.77
C LEU A 41 -5.45 -4.95 5.72
N ARG A 42 -5.75 -4.63 4.46
CA ARG A 42 -5.19 -5.28 3.27
C ARG A 42 -4.70 -4.19 2.32
N ILE A 43 -3.41 -3.88 2.35
CA ILE A 43 -2.86 -2.68 1.71
C ILE A 43 -1.76 -3.02 0.73
N ARG A 44 -1.86 -2.40 -0.46
CA ARG A 44 -0.80 -2.31 -1.45
C ARG A 44 -0.71 -0.86 -1.92
N PHE A 45 0.50 -0.35 -2.06
CA PHE A 45 0.79 0.91 -2.70
C PHE A 45 1.28 0.66 -4.12
N ASP A 46 0.72 1.40 -5.06
CA ASP A 46 1.10 1.39 -6.47
C ASP A 46 2.00 2.62 -6.71
N ILE A 47 3.27 2.39 -7.01
CA ILE A 47 4.30 3.43 -7.14
C ILE A 47 4.75 3.49 -8.58
N TYR A 48 4.62 4.66 -9.20
CA TYR A 48 5.03 4.86 -10.58
C TYR A 48 6.47 5.38 -10.67
N LEU A 49 7.37 4.57 -11.23
CA LEU A 49 8.80 4.88 -11.40
C LEU A 49 9.21 4.61 -12.85
N ASN A 50 9.81 5.61 -13.53
CA ASN A 50 10.38 5.46 -14.88
C ASN A 50 9.49 4.65 -15.85
N ASP A 51 8.20 4.99 -15.94
CA ASP A 51 7.19 4.32 -16.78
C ASP A 51 6.84 2.86 -16.41
N LYS A 52 7.19 2.44 -15.19
CA LYS A 52 6.80 1.16 -14.62
C LYS A 52 6.03 1.37 -13.32
N THR A 53 5.03 0.55 -13.06
CA THR A 53 4.40 0.45 -11.74
C THR A 53 5.15 -0.58 -10.92
N GLU A 54 5.73 -0.14 -9.81
CA GLU A 54 6.21 -0.98 -8.73
C GLU A 54 5.15 -1.06 -7.64
N TYR A 55 5.20 -2.15 -6.86
CA TYR A 55 4.21 -2.39 -5.82
C TYR A 55 4.90 -2.58 -4.48
N ILE A 56 4.46 -1.85 -3.46
CA ILE A 56 4.79 -2.15 -2.06
C ILE A 56 3.57 -2.79 -1.41
N VAL A 57 3.71 -4.05 -1.05
CA VAL A 57 2.69 -4.81 -0.31
C VAL A 57 3.07 -4.79 1.15
N LEU A 58 2.14 -4.38 2.02
CA LEU A 58 2.38 -4.44 3.46
C LEU A 58 2.45 -5.90 3.90
N SER A 59 3.54 -6.26 4.57
CA SER A 59 3.71 -7.55 5.22
C SER A 59 2.69 -7.70 6.35
N PRO A 60 1.93 -8.80 6.45
CA PRO A 60 1.03 -9.03 7.58
C PRO A 60 1.79 -9.18 8.92
N ASN A 61 3.12 -9.38 8.87
CA ASN A 61 4.00 -9.48 10.03
C ASN A 61 4.74 -8.17 10.35
N ALA A 62 4.45 -7.09 9.63
CA ALA A 62 5.03 -5.79 9.91
C ALA A 62 4.75 -5.38 11.36
N SER A 63 5.71 -4.74 12.01
CA SER A 63 5.56 -4.30 13.39
C SER A 63 4.59 -3.12 13.47
N SER A 64 3.83 -3.04 14.56
CA SER A 64 3.00 -1.87 14.86
C SER A 64 3.40 -1.19 16.17
N SER A 65 3.34 0.13 16.15
CA SER A 65 3.50 1.02 17.30
C SER A 65 2.44 2.12 17.23
N GLY A 66 2.33 2.92 18.28
CA GLY A 66 1.34 3.98 18.29
C GLY A 66 1.15 4.63 19.65
N ASP A 67 0.10 5.44 19.73
CA ASP A 67 -0.27 6.25 20.89
C ASP A 67 -1.80 6.34 21.00
N CYS A 68 -2.33 6.17 22.21
CA CYS A 68 -3.77 6.21 22.48
C CYS A 68 -4.27 7.57 22.99
N SER A 69 -3.60 8.69 22.69
CA SER A 69 -3.96 9.99 23.26
C SER A 69 -5.44 10.36 23.05
N ASN A 70 -5.98 11.13 23.99
CA ASN A 70 -7.36 11.62 23.95
C ASN A 70 -7.66 12.57 22.77
N GLY A 71 -6.65 13.02 22.02
CA GLY A 71 -6.80 13.98 20.92
C GLY A 71 -6.67 13.34 19.54
N THR A 72 -5.46 12.89 19.20
CA THR A 72 -5.18 12.24 17.91
C THR A 72 -4.43 10.96 18.19
N GLN A 73 -5.09 9.83 17.96
CA GLN A 73 -4.49 8.53 18.13
C GLN A 73 -3.63 8.21 16.90
N VAL A 74 -2.55 7.48 17.11
CA VAL A 74 -1.58 7.17 16.05
C VAL A 74 -1.40 5.67 15.95
N LEU A 75 -1.45 5.13 14.74
CA LEU A 75 -0.98 3.80 14.41
C LEU A 75 0.13 3.92 13.39
N GLU A 76 1.32 3.44 13.73
CA GLU A 76 2.42 3.26 12.80
C GLU A 76 2.58 1.76 12.53
N ILE A 77 2.65 1.40 11.24
CA ILE A 77 2.95 0.05 10.74
C ILE A 77 4.24 0.15 9.95
N GLN A 78 5.27 -0.56 10.38
CA GLN A 78 6.61 -0.44 9.78
C GLN A 78 7.25 -1.82 9.53
N ASP A 79 8.03 -1.86 8.46
CA ASP A 79 8.94 -2.95 8.10
C ASP A 79 10.27 -2.35 7.62
N SER A 80 11.23 -3.16 7.16
CA SER A 80 12.56 -2.68 6.77
C SER A 80 12.53 -1.59 5.68
N ASP A 81 11.53 -1.65 4.79
CA ASP A 81 11.53 -0.88 3.54
C ASP A 81 10.45 0.21 3.51
N TYR A 82 9.56 0.25 4.50
CA TYR A 82 8.47 1.23 4.56
C TYR A 82 7.96 1.52 5.98
N SER A 83 7.32 2.67 6.15
CA SER A 83 6.48 3.03 7.30
C SER A 83 5.18 3.65 6.82
N LEU A 84 4.06 3.15 7.34
CA LEU A 84 2.71 3.70 7.17
C LEU A 84 2.22 4.23 8.51
N VAL A 85 1.95 5.53 8.60
CA VAL A 85 1.41 6.18 9.79
C VAL A 85 -0.01 6.68 9.52
N LEU A 86 -0.95 6.21 10.31
CA LEU A 86 -2.35 6.61 10.30
C LEU A 86 -2.65 7.44 11.55
N TYR A 87 -3.15 8.66 11.33
CA TYR A 87 -3.59 9.53 12.41
C TYR A 87 -5.12 9.49 12.47
N PHE A 88 -5.66 9.14 13.63
CA PHE A 88 -7.10 9.08 13.85
C PHE A 88 -7.56 10.29 14.66
N GLY A 89 -8.45 11.07 14.06
CA GLY A 89 -9.20 12.11 14.75
C GLY A 89 -10.51 11.55 15.27
N ARG A 90 -11.04 12.20 16.31
CA ARG A 90 -12.38 11.96 16.81
C ARG A 90 -13.07 13.29 17.05
N ASP A 91 -14.34 13.37 16.69
CA ASP A 91 -15.27 14.39 17.18
C ASP A 91 -16.38 13.72 18.01
N ASP A 92 -17.38 14.50 18.42
CA ASP A 92 -18.46 14.00 19.31
C ASP A 92 -19.27 12.84 18.71
N ALA A 93 -19.23 12.64 17.39
CA ALA A 93 -20.08 11.67 16.69
C ALA A 93 -19.30 10.59 15.94
N SER A 94 -18.06 10.86 15.52
CA SER A 94 -17.32 10.05 14.56
C SER A 94 -15.84 9.95 14.89
N THR A 95 -15.24 8.80 14.56
CA THR A 95 -13.79 8.63 14.47
C THR A 95 -13.42 8.48 13.00
N TYR A 96 -12.40 9.19 12.55
CA TYR A 96 -11.99 9.25 11.16
C TYR A 96 -10.47 9.26 11.02
N VAL A 97 -9.98 8.82 9.86
CA VAL A 97 -8.56 8.96 9.52
C VAL A 97 -8.32 10.42 9.14
N LYS A 98 -7.60 11.15 9.99
CA LYS A 98 -7.28 12.57 9.84
C LYS A 98 -6.11 12.80 8.89
N ASN A 99 -5.11 11.92 8.92
CA ASN A 99 -3.95 11.99 8.04
C ASN A 99 -3.37 10.60 7.79
N ILE A 100 -2.75 10.42 6.63
CA ILE A 100 -2.02 9.21 6.25
C ILE A 100 -0.66 9.64 5.74
N THR A 101 0.40 9.13 6.35
CA THR A 101 1.77 9.33 5.89
C THR A 101 2.33 7.98 5.48
N PHE A 102 2.71 7.83 4.22
CA PHE A 102 3.41 6.63 3.74
C PHE A 102 4.83 7.03 3.32
N SER A 103 5.82 6.39 3.93
CA SER A 103 7.24 6.57 3.66
C SER A 103 7.83 5.23 3.21
N TYR A 104 8.72 5.25 2.23
CA TYR A 104 9.37 4.04 1.72
C TYR A 104 10.76 4.35 1.19
N THR A 105 11.62 3.33 1.20
CA THR A 105 12.96 3.42 0.65
C THR A 105 12.98 2.86 -0.77
N LEU A 106 13.47 3.64 -1.73
CA LEU A 106 13.79 3.12 -3.06
C LEU A 106 15.28 2.75 -3.14
N PRO A 107 15.64 1.63 -3.77
CA PRO A 107 17.01 1.45 -4.24
C PRO A 107 17.34 2.56 -5.26
N ILE A 108 18.55 3.12 -5.17
CA ILE A 108 18.97 4.41 -5.78
C ILE A 108 18.83 4.45 -7.33
N GLU A 109 18.60 5.67 -7.85
CA GLU A 109 18.46 6.16 -9.26
C GLU A 109 17.05 6.12 -9.91
N VAL A 110 16.02 6.56 -9.20
CA VAL A 110 14.67 6.72 -9.78
C VAL A 110 14.10 8.10 -9.50
N LEU A 111 13.74 8.82 -10.57
CA LEU A 111 13.03 10.11 -10.50
C LEU A 111 11.61 9.83 -9.99
N PHE A 112 11.33 10.27 -8.76
CA PHE A 112 10.00 10.19 -8.17
C PHE A 112 9.01 11.08 -8.92
N ILE A 113 7.96 10.49 -9.49
CA ILE A 113 6.78 11.23 -9.98
C ILE A 113 5.59 10.76 -9.16
N MET A 114 5.23 11.49 -8.11
CA MET A 114 3.92 11.30 -7.48
C MET A 114 2.84 11.87 -8.40
N ILE A 115 2.01 11.01 -8.98
CA ILE A 115 0.76 11.41 -9.62
C ILE A 115 -0.35 11.26 -8.57
N PRO A 116 -0.86 12.33 -7.96
CA PRO A 116 -1.93 12.24 -6.99
C PRO A 116 -3.23 11.89 -7.73
N ASN A 117 -3.52 10.60 -7.90
CA ASN A 117 -4.84 10.15 -8.32
C ASN A 117 -5.64 9.74 -7.07
N CYS A 118 -6.20 10.73 -6.38
CA CYS A 118 -7.36 10.52 -5.52
C CYS A 118 -8.59 10.42 -6.43
N PHE A 119 -9.03 9.20 -6.77
CA PHE A 119 -10.39 8.98 -7.25
C PHE A 119 -11.29 8.72 -6.05
N LEU A 120 -12.19 9.68 -5.80
CA LEU A 120 -13.42 9.52 -4.99
C LEU A 120 -14.53 8.94 -5.87
#